data_AF-A0A2W0AT86-F1
#
_entry.id   AF-A0A2W0AT86-F1
#
_cell.length_a   1.000
_cell.length_b   1.000
_cell.length_c   1.000
_cell.angle_alpha   90.00
_cell.angle_beta   90.00
_cell.angle_gamma   90.00
#
_symmetry.space_group_name_H-M   'P 1'
#
loop_
_entity.id
_entity.type
_entity.pdbx_description
1 polymer ?
#
loop_
_entity_poly.entity_id
_entity_poly.type
_entity_poly.pdbx_seq_one_letter_code
_entity_poly.pdbx_strand_id
1 'polypeptide(L)'
;MKPSEHQSLDQILESAVVVSWADLMRGAQTGLIHIEYGFAPSGTLDYLQVWSSITRGHWLLACAYWMSASKFHYTGIHFDNGYQSEGLAHTLEVVMQHQNAFALPPNLGRQGLLQITTPTEEESTAAAASVSEAYDRISSGLGQQAPA
;
A
#
# COMPACT_ATOMS: atom_id res chain seq x y z
N MET A 1 -28.35 3.73 9.72
CA MET A 1 -27.60 3.38 8.50
C MET A 1 -26.39 4.28 8.42
N LYS A 2 -25.20 3.75 8.68
CA LYS A 2 -23.96 4.49 8.42
C LYS A 2 -23.68 4.41 6.92
N PRO A 3 -23.20 5.48 6.27
CA PRO A 3 -22.71 5.38 4.91
C PRO A 3 -21.65 4.27 4.90
N SER A 4 -21.62 3.46 3.85
CA SER A 4 -20.52 2.57 3.56
C SER A 4 -19.28 3.43 3.38
N GLU A 5 -18.57 3.71 4.47
CA GLU A 5 -17.30 4.42 4.47
C GLU A 5 -16.34 3.50 3.71
N HIS A 6 -16.12 3.81 2.44
CA HIS A 6 -15.06 3.17 1.67
C HIS A 6 -13.78 3.33 2.47
N GLN A 7 -13.10 2.22 2.73
CA GLN A 7 -11.78 2.23 3.35
C GLN A 7 -10.89 3.24 2.64
N SER A 8 -10.19 4.08 3.41
CA SER A 8 -9.31 5.07 2.81
C SER A 8 -8.08 4.39 2.19
N LEU A 9 -7.49 5.06 1.21
CA LEU A 9 -6.24 4.61 0.61
C LEU A 9 -5.15 4.44 1.70
N ASP A 10 -5.06 5.39 2.63
CA ASP A 10 -4.06 5.33 3.69
C ASP A 10 -4.23 4.11 4.59
N GLN A 11 -5.48 3.78 4.95
CA GLN A 11 -5.80 2.63 5.78
C GLN A 11 -5.40 1.30 5.11
N ILE A 12 -5.65 1.15 3.80
CA ILE A 12 -5.29 -0.09 3.11
C ILE A 12 -3.78 -0.20 2.91
N LEU A 13 -3.09 0.91 2.63
CA LEU A 13 -1.63 0.93 2.49
C LEU A 13 -0.93 0.62 3.81
N GLU A 14 -1.40 1.22 4.91
CA GLU A 14 -0.95 0.90 6.27
C GLU A 14 -1.17 -0.60 6.58
N SER A 15 -2.37 -1.10 6.32
CA SER A 15 -2.70 -2.51 6.55
C SER A 15 -1.82 -3.46 5.73
N ALA A 16 -1.55 -3.14 4.47
CA ALA A 16 -0.67 -3.93 3.60
C ALA A 16 0.76 -4.03 4.15
N VAL A 17 1.28 -2.92 4.68
CA VAL A 17 2.59 -2.86 5.32
C VAL A 17 2.61 -3.64 6.63
N VAL A 18 1.57 -3.51 7.46
CA VAL A 18 1.45 -4.22 8.74
C VAL A 18 1.39 -5.74 8.51
N VAL A 19 0.61 -6.21 7.54
CA VAL A 19 0.55 -7.64 7.18
C VAL A 19 1.91 -8.15 6.69
N SER A 20 2.66 -7.31 5.98
CA SER A 20 3.97 -7.65 5.42
C SER A 20 5.14 -7.23 6.33
N TRP A 21 4.87 -6.94 7.60
CA TRP A 21 5.84 -6.34 8.52
C TRP A 21 7.09 -7.21 8.70
N ALA A 22 6.91 -8.54 8.84
CA ALA A 22 8.01 -9.48 9.03
C ALA A 22 9.01 -9.46 7.85
N ASP A 23 8.51 -9.38 6.62
CA ASP A 23 9.33 -9.31 5.41
C ASP A 23 10.08 -7.97 5.34
N LEU A 24 9.41 -6.87 5.70
CA LEU A 24 9.95 -5.52 5.67
C LEU A 24 10.93 -5.21 6.81
N MET A 25 10.89 -5.98 7.90
CA MET A 25 11.83 -5.87 9.02
C MET A 25 13.02 -6.82 8.93
N ARG A 26 13.01 -7.78 8.01
CA ARG A 26 14.14 -8.72 7.79
C ARG A 26 14.63 -9.38 9.09
N GLY A 27 13.70 -9.70 9.99
CA GLY A 27 13.99 -10.31 11.30
C GLY A 27 14.32 -9.34 12.43
N ALA A 28 14.27 -8.02 12.21
CA ALA A 28 14.36 -7.05 13.29
C ALA A 28 13.06 -7.01 14.12
N GLN A 29 13.21 -6.79 15.43
CA GLN A 29 12.08 -6.76 16.36
C GLN A 29 11.32 -5.43 16.32
N THR A 30 12.01 -4.34 16.02
CA THR A 30 11.43 -3.00 15.96
C THR A 30 12.01 -2.23 14.79
N GLY A 31 11.22 -1.28 14.30
CA GLY A 31 11.63 -0.37 13.24
C GLY A 31 10.56 0.65 12.92
N LEU A 32 10.82 1.41 11.86
CA LEU A 32 9.83 2.27 11.22
C LEU A 32 9.75 1.92 9.75
N ILE A 33 8.54 2.03 9.22
CA ILE A 33 8.29 1.99 7.79
C ILE A 33 7.65 3.31 7.40
N HIS A 34 8.04 3.85 6.25
CA HIS A 34 7.29 4.94 5.64
C HIS A 34 6.85 4.58 4.24
N ILE A 35 5.67 5.07 3.89
CA ILE A 35 5.09 4.97 2.57
C ILE A 35 5.03 6.38 2.02
N GLU A 36 5.72 6.61 0.91
CA GLU A 36 5.64 7.84 0.14
C GLU A 36 4.86 7.56 -1.12
N TYR A 37 3.86 8.37 -1.42
CA TYR A 37 3.09 8.21 -2.65
C TYR A 37 2.71 9.55 -3.26
N GLY A 38 2.57 9.58 -4.58
CA GLY A 38 2.27 10.79 -5.34
C GLY A 38 1.12 10.56 -6.31
N PHE A 39 0.48 11.66 -6.70
CA PHE A 39 -0.66 11.64 -7.61
C PHE A 39 -0.30 12.17 -9.00
N ALA A 40 -0.84 11.52 -10.02
CA ALA A 40 -0.86 12.05 -11.37
C ALA A 40 -1.84 13.24 -11.46
N PRO A 41 -1.74 14.10 -12.50
CA PRO A 41 -2.69 15.18 -12.72
C PRO A 41 -4.16 14.73 -12.85
N SER A 42 -4.40 13.45 -13.15
CA SER A 42 -5.73 12.83 -13.18
C SER A 42 -6.36 12.65 -11.79
N GLY A 43 -5.61 12.84 -10.70
CA GLY A 43 -6.07 12.62 -9.34
C GLY A 43 -5.98 11.17 -8.86
N THR A 44 -5.31 10.29 -9.62
CA THR A 44 -4.98 8.91 -9.21
C THR A 44 -3.52 8.83 -8.75
N LEU A 45 -3.16 7.85 -7.92
CA LEU A 45 -1.77 7.56 -7.60
C LEU A 45 -0.98 7.29 -8.88
N ASP A 46 0.18 7.94 -8.97
CA ASP A 46 1.18 7.73 -10.02
C ASP A 46 2.25 6.75 -9.56
N TYR A 47 2.64 6.87 -8.28
CA TYR A 47 3.68 6.05 -7.69
C TYR A 47 3.50 5.87 -6.19
N LEU A 48 4.15 4.83 -5.68
CA LEU A 48 4.28 4.55 -4.26
C LEU A 48 5.68 3.97 -3.98
N GLN A 49 6.28 4.36 -2.87
CA GLN A 49 7.56 3.86 -2.39
C GLN A 49 7.42 3.47 -0.92
N VAL A 50 7.84 2.26 -0.59
CA VAL A 50 7.90 1.77 0.78
C VAL A 50 9.36 1.76 1.19
N TRP A 51 9.68 2.43 2.28
CA TRP A 51 11.01 2.36 2.85
C TRP A 51 10.99 1.91 4.30
N SER A 52 12.06 1.22 4.66
CA SER A 52 12.23 0.56 5.94
C SER A 52 13.45 1.13 6.66
N SER A 53 13.28 1.38 7.95
CA SER A 53 14.30 1.82 8.89
C SER A 53 14.36 0.85 10.06
N ILE A 54 15.21 -0.16 9.87
CA ILE A 54 15.55 -1.15 10.89
C ILE A 54 16.62 -0.59 11.83
N THR A 55 17.57 0.19 11.28
CA THR A 55 18.62 0.86 12.06
C THR A 55 18.29 2.34 12.14
N ARG A 56 18.24 2.88 13.35
CA ARG A 56 17.89 4.29 13.59
C ARG A 56 18.70 5.23 12.69
N GLY A 57 18.00 6.07 11.93
CA GLY A 57 18.59 7.08 11.04
C GLY A 57 19.00 6.55 9.66
N HIS A 58 18.80 5.27 9.38
CA HIS A 58 19.09 4.65 8.09
C HIS A 58 17.80 4.16 7.43
N TRP A 59 17.46 4.76 6.29
CA TRP A 59 16.32 4.35 5.48
C TRP A 59 16.79 3.60 4.24
N LEU A 60 16.18 2.45 3.97
CA LEU A 60 16.41 1.66 2.78
C LEU A 60 15.10 1.50 2.03
N LEU A 61 15.11 1.79 0.73
CA LEU A 61 13.97 1.53 -0.14
C LEU A 61 13.72 0.02 -0.19
N ALA A 62 12.55 -0.42 0.27
CA ALA A 62 12.16 -1.82 0.23
C ALA A 62 11.56 -2.15 -1.14
N CYS A 63 10.59 -1.35 -1.57
CA CYS A 63 10.02 -1.46 -2.92
C CYS A 63 9.46 -0.13 -3.42
N ALA A 64 9.35 -0.02 -4.73
CA ALA A 64 8.61 1.03 -5.41
C ALA A 64 7.57 0.41 -6.34
N TYR A 65 6.44 1.07 -6.49
CA TYR A 65 5.41 0.77 -7.47
C TYR A 65 5.19 2.00 -8.35
N TRP A 66 5.16 1.81 -9.67
CA TRP A 66 4.84 2.87 -10.62
C TRP A 66 3.68 2.47 -11.52
N MET A 67 2.72 3.37 -11.71
CA MET A 67 1.59 3.14 -12.64
C MET A 67 2.01 3.19 -14.11
N SER A 68 3.11 3.87 -14.43
CA SER A 68 3.62 4.00 -15.80
C SER A 68 5.14 3.86 -15.83
N ALA A 69 5.66 3.29 -16.90
CA ALA A 69 7.09 3.15 -17.10
C ALA A 69 7.69 4.48 -17.57
N SER A 70 8.93 4.74 -17.19
CA SER A 70 9.72 5.83 -17.72
C SER A 70 11.15 5.36 -18.05
N LYS A 71 12.04 6.28 -18.41
CA LYS A 71 13.46 5.96 -18.57
C LYS A 71 14.13 5.56 -17.25
N PHE A 72 13.53 5.87 -16.11
CA PHE A 72 14.14 5.69 -14.79
C PHE A 72 13.49 4.57 -13.95
N HIS A 73 12.28 4.13 -14.30
CA HIS A 73 11.55 3.12 -13.56
C HIS A 73 10.65 2.27 -14.48
N TYR A 74 10.44 1.02 -14.09
CA TYR A 74 9.49 0.12 -14.74
C TYR A 74 8.09 0.29 -14.15
N THR A 75 7.06 -0.08 -14.92
CA THR A 75 5.68 -0.19 -14.43
C THR A 75 5.55 -1.38 -13.48
N GLY A 76 4.67 -1.25 -12.49
CA GLY A 76 4.40 -2.27 -11.48
C GLY A 76 5.37 -2.20 -10.31
N ILE A 77 5.38 -3.25 -9.51
CA ILE A 77 6.24 -3.33 -8.32
C ILE A 77 7.68 -3.73 -8.67
N HIS A 78 8.62 -3.10 -7.98
CA HIS A 78 10.04 -3.44 -7.99
C HIS A 78 10.59 -3.39 -6.56
N PHE A 79 11.23 -4.47 -6.11
CA PHE A 79 11.93 -4.50 -4.83
C PHE A 79 13.41 -4.13 -5.01
N ASP A 80 13.97 -3.48 -4.00
CA ASP A 80 15.36 -3.04 -3.96
C ASP A 80 16.04 -3.53 -2.66
N ASN A 81 17.35 -3.33 -2.51
CA ASN A 81 18.13 -3.59 -1.28
C ASN A 81 17.99 -5.03 -0.72
N GLY A 82 17.66 -5.99 -1.60
CA GLY A 82 17.46 -7.39 -1.24
C GLY A 82 16.15 -7.67 -0.49
N TYR A 83 15.19 -6.73 -0.51
CA TYR A 83 13.84 -6.98 -0.02
C TYR A 83 13.05 -7.86 -0.99
N GLN A 84 12.08 -8.58 -0.46
CA GLN A 84 11.10 -9.35 -1.21
C GLN A 84 9.88 -9.58 -0.30
N SER A 85 8.68 -9.48 -0.85
CA SER A 85 7.45 -9.87 -0.17
C SER A 85 6.36 -10.12 -1.21
N GLU A 86 5.97 -11.38 -1.39
CA GLU A 86 4.93 -11.75 -2.35
C GLU A 86 3.56 -11.18 -1.92
N GLY A 87 3.27 -11.23 -0.60
CA GLY A 87 2.04 -10.67 -0.04
C GLY A 87 1.92 -9.16 -0.23
N LEU A 88 3.01 -8.43 0.03
CA LEU A 88 3.04 -6.98 -0.22
C LEU A 88 2.90 -6.67 -1.71
N ALA A 89 3.60 -7.42 -2.56
CA ALA A 89 3.53 -7.25 -4.01
C ALA A 89 2.12 -7.38 -4.55
N HIS A 90 1.44 -8.46 -4.16
CA HIS A 90 0.08 -8.70 -4.58
C HIS A 90 -0.89 -7.64 -4.07
N THR A 91 -0.76 -7.25 -2.79
CA THR A 91 -1.63 -6.25 -2.18
C THR A 91 -1.45 -4.88 -2.81
N LEU A 92 -0.21 -4.44 -3.02
CA LEU A 92 0.06 -3.17 -3.68
C LEU A 92 -0.41 -3.17 -5.14
N GLU A 93 -0.22 -4.25 -5.89
CA GLU A 93 -0.76 -4.36 -7.25
C GLU A 93 -2.27 -4.18 -7.26
N VAL A 94 -3.01 -4.89 -6.39
CA VAL A 94 -4.47 -4.75 -6.33
C VAL A 94 -4.90 -3.34 -5.93
N VAL A 95 -4.26 -2.75 -4.92
CA VAL A 95 -4.59 -1.37 -4.49
C VAL A 95 -4.32 -0.36 -5.61
N MET A 96 -3.19 -0.49 -6.31
CA MET A 96 -2.77 0.42 -7.36
C MET A 96 -3.61 0.27 -8.64
N GLN A 97 -4.12 -0.93 -8.96
CA GLN A 97 -4.99 -1.16 -10.12
C GLN A 97 -6.46 -0.82 -9.83
N HIS A 98 -6.90 -0.88 -8.57
CA HIS A 98 -8.29 -0.67 -8.15
C HIS A 98 -8.48 0.54 -7.23
N GLN A 99 -7.76 1.64 -7.52
CA GLN A 99 -7.75 2.84 -6.66
C GLN A 99 -9.14 3.46 -6.46
N ASN A 100 -10.04 3.29 -7.43
CA ASN A 100 -11.43 3.75 -7.35
C ASN A 100 -12.27 3.02 -6.29
N ALA A 101 -11.80 1.88 -5.78
CA ALA A 101 -12.43 1.16 -4.67
C ALA A 101 -12.14 1.80 -3.29
N PHE A 102 -11.22 2.76 -3.23
CA PHE A 102 -10.76 3.39 -1.99
C PHE A 102 -11.09 4.88 -1.99
N ALA A 103 -11.29 5.43 -0.79
CA ALA A 103 -11.39 6.88 -0.63
C ALA A 103 -9.99 7.49 -0.72
N LEU A 104 -9.71 8.20 -1.81
CA LEU A 104 -8.48 8.96 -1.98
C LEU A 104 -8.45 10.18 -1.05
N PRO A 105 -7.28 10.57 -0.53
CA PRO A 105 -7.17 11.74 0.32
C PRO A 105 -7.57 13.03 -0.44
N PRO A 106 -8.22 14.00 0.22
CA PRO A 106 -8.75 15.21 -0.42
C PRO A 106 -7.65 16.14 -0.97
N ASN A 107 -6.39 15.92 -0.60
CA ASN A 107 -5.24 16.73 -0.98
C ASN A 107 -4.58 16.24 -2.28
N LEU A 108 -5.40 15.97 -3.31
CA LEU A 108 -4.93 15.55 -4.63
C LEU A 108 -3.91 16.57 -5.18
N GLY A 109 -2.69 16.11 -5.47
CA GLY A 109 -1.58 16.95 -5.96
C GLY A 109 -0.49 17.27 -4.94
N ARG A 110 -0.61 16.82 -3.68
CA ARG A 110 0.52 16.76 -2.73
C ARG A 110 1.01 15.33 -2.57
N GLN A 111 2.30 15.17 -2.32
CA GLN A 111 2.86 13.89 -1.92
C GLN A 111 2.29 13.51 -0.55
N GLY A 112 1.79 12.28 -0.44
CA GLY A 112 1.39 11.67 0.82
C GLY A 112 2.56 10.96 1.48
N LEU A 113 2.56 10.98 2.81
CA LEU A 113 3.55 10.28 3.63
C LEU A 113 2.83 9.61 4.80
N LEU A 114 2.96 8.29 4.90
CA LEU A 114 2.52 7.52 6.05
C LEU A 114 3.74 7.01 6.79
N GLN A 115 3.71 7.07 8.12
CA GLN A 115 4.74 6.51 8.97
C GLN A 115 4.10 5.46 9.88
N ILE A 116 4.56 4.22 9.74
CA ILE A 116 4.08 3.05 10.47
C ILE A 116 5.18 2.63 11.45
N THR A 117 4.81 2.48 12.71
CA THR A 117 5.68 1.93 13.76
C THR A 117 5.42 0.43 13.93
N THR A 118 6.29 -0.24 14.69
CA THR A 118 6.10 -1.65 15.06
C THR A 118 4.66 -1.93 15.51
N PRO A 119 3.90 -2.77 14.77
CA PRO A 119 2.49 -3.02 15.06
C PRO A 119 2.36 -3.96 16.25
N THR A 120 1.23 -3.84 16.96
CA THR A 120 0.80 -4.83 17.96
C THR A 120 0.20 -6.07 17.29
N GLU A 121 -0.01 -7.13 18.07
CA GLU A 121 -0.69 -8.34 17.57
C GLU A 121 -2.14 -8.05 17.17
N GLU A 122 -2.81 -7.17 17.93
CA GLU A 122 -4.17 -6.74 17.65
C GLU A 122 -4.24 -5.94 16.34
N GLU A 123 -3.31 -5.00 16.12
CA GLU A 123 -3.20 -4.23 14.88
C GLU A 123 -2.88 -5.14 13.69
N SER A 124 -2.01 -6.13 13.89
CA SER A 124 -1.66 -7.11 12.84
C SER A 124 -2.88 -7.95 12.44
N THR A 125 -3.69 -8.36 13.41
CA THR A 125 -4.92 -9.12 13.16
C THR A 125 -5.96 -8.26 12.45
N ALA A 126 -6.12 -7.00 12.88
CA ALA A 126 -7.05 -6.06 12.26
C ALA A 126 -6.65 -5.72 10.82
N ALA A 127 -5.35 -5.51 10.57
CA ALA A 127 -4.81 -5.25 9.24
C ALA A 127 -5.04 -6.44 8.29
N ALA A 128 -4.83 -7.68 8.76
CA ALA A 128 -5.10 -8.87 7.96
C ALA A 128 -6.58 -8.99 7.57
N ALA A 129 -7.49 -8.76 8.52
CA ALA A 129 -8.93 -8.72 8.24
C ALA A 129 -9.27 -7.60 7.24
N SER A 130 -8.68 -6.42 7.41
CA SER A 130 -8.91 -5.26 6.54
C SER A 130 -8.46 -5.50 5.09
N VAL A 131 -7.30 -6.13 4.89
CA VAL A 131 -6.82 -6.51 3.55
C VAL A 131 -7.75 -7.56 2.92
N SER A 132 -8.21 -8.55 3.69
CA SER A 132 -9.17 -9.55 3.21
C SER A 132 -10.49 -8.91 2.76
N GLU A 133 -11.05 -8.00 3.57
CA GLU A 133 -12.29 -7.29 3.26
C GLU A 133 -12.15 -6.43 1.99
N ALA A 134 -10.98 -5.82 1.78
CA ALA A 134 -10.70 -5.07 0.56
C ALA A 134 -10.72 -5.97 -0.68
N TYR A 135 -10.12 -7.16 -0.61
CA TYR A 135 -10.17 -8.14 -1.71
C TYR A 135 -11.59 -8.63 -2.00
N ASP A 136 -12.37 -8.93 -0.97
CA ASP A 136 -13.77 -9.36 -1.12
C ASP A 136 -14.63 -8.27 -1.78
N ARG A 137 -14.38 -7.01 -1.45
CA ARG A 137 -15.09 -5.87 -2.04
C ARG A 137 -14.72 -5.68 -3.51
N ILE A 138 -13.43 -5.74 -3.85
CA ILE A 138 -12.95 -5.57 -5.23
C ILE A 138 -13.48 -6.71 -6.11
N SER A 139 -13.41 -7.96 -5.62
CA SER A 139 -13.94 -9.12 -6.34
C SER A 139 -15.47 -9.08 -6.51
N SER A 140 -16.21 -8.63 -5.48
CA SER A 140 -17.67 -8.46 -5.57
C SER A 140 -18.07 -7.32 -6.52
N GLY A 141 -17.32 -6.22 -6.55
CA GLY A 141 -17.55 -5.10 -7.46
C GLY A 141 -17.36 -5.46 -8.93
N LEU A 142 -16.42 -6.35 -9.24
CA LEU A 142 -16.21 -6.90 -10.58
C LEU A 142 -17.40 -7.76 -11.06
N GLY A 143 -18.13 -8.39 -10.14
CA GLY A 143 -19.34 -9.17 -10.46
C GLY A 143 -20.56 -8.34 -10.87
N GLN A 144 -20.55 -7.02 -10.66
CA GLN A 144 -21.66 -6.13 -11.03
C GLN A 144 -21.42 -5.37 -12.36
N GLN A 145 -20.26 -5.54 -13.01
CA GLN A 145 -19.99 -5.00 -14.34
C GLN A 145 -20.03 -6.12 -15.39
N ALA A 146 -21.23 -6.57 -15.77
CA ALA A 146 -21.47 -7.33 -17.00
C ALA A 146 -22.53 -6.61 -17.85
N PRO A 147 -22.38 -6.61 -19.20
CA PRO A 147 -22.87 -5.54 -20.06
C PRO A 147 -24.35 -5.67 -20.45
N ALA A 148 -24.95 -4.53 -20.79
CA ALA A 148 -26.17 -4.46 -21.61
C ALA A 148 -25.81 -4.49 -23.09
#